data_AF-A0A558E0X0-F1
#
_entry.id   AF-A0A558E0X0-F1
#
_cell.length_a   1.000
_cell.length_b   1.000
_cell.length_c   1.000
_cell.angle_alpha   90.00
_cell.angle_beta   90.00
_cell.angle_gamma   90.00
#
_symmetry.space_group_name_H-M   'P 1'
#
loop_
_entity.id
_entity.type
_entity.pdbx_description
1 polymer ?
#
loop_
_entity_poly.entity_id
_entity_poly.type
_entity_poly.pdbx_seq_one_letter_code
_entity_poly.pdbx_strand_id
1 'polypeptide(L)'
;MKTISTALKNHLAEEVTTLCVCWKIVRRDGVEQGFTSHVKDLTYDGLLYEAATGFTPSNIASTDDLAVNNMEVVGLLESQRLSASELQAGRYDYADVYVFMLNYEDLTMQDLKLAYGKLGQVRSGKVVFEAEVRSLSQGLQQTIGELFDTACRADLGDSRCGVLIKPDRWEPHTLYALDDVVRPTLANGNERQYKITTAGYSGSTEPTWDATIGNSTNGVSVELLTDGAFTNAKGVYWNGSAAWTIAAGVASCDGTQTANDALSQPVTGVNGVLYETSFTVSNFSAGQVRIVCGTQVGTWRVANGAFTEDIIMTGTTPISIEADADFVGDIDDVSVSEKVTTVWETENCYTKLGTITAVNSNENFTDAARTEADNTFDRGYLTFTSGLNVGVSMEIKTFTSDTFQSALPFPYTVQVGDSYEVYAGCDKTMETCRDDYDNIINFRGEPFIPGSDEIMKFGGQ
;
A
#
# COMPACT_ATOMS: atom_id res chain seq x y z
N MET A 1 27.99 -19.98 -23.36
CA MET A 1 28.81 -20.88 -22.50
C MET A 1 28.37 -20.63 -21.07
N LYS A 2 27.99 -21.67 -20.31
CA LYS A 2 27.50 -21.51 -18.92
C LYS A 2 28.66 -21.11 -18.00
N THR A 3 28.43 -20.15 -17.11
CA THR A 3 29.41 -19.74 -16.10
C THR A 3 29.47 -20.80 -15.01
N ILE A 4 30.68 -21.26 -14.67
CA ILE A 4 30.92 -22.28 -13.64
C ILE A 4 32.20 -21.94 -12.87
N SER A 5 32.24 -22.24 -11.58
CA SER A 5 33.44 -22.04 -10.77
C SER A 5 34.57 -22.96 -11.22
N THR A 6 35.82 -22.54 -11.01
CA THR A 6 36.99 -23.37 -11.32
C THR A 6 36.99 -24.68 -10.53
N ALA A 7 36.57 -24.64 -9.26
CA ALA A 7 36.50 -25.82 -8.40
C ALA A 7 35.49 -26.85 -8.94
N LEU A 8 34.27 -26.42 -9.27
CA LEU A 8 33.24 -27.32 -9.80
C LEU A 8 33.60 -27.86 -11.19
N LYS A 9 34.27 -27.04 -12.01
CA LYS A 9 34.79 -27.48 -13.31
C LYS A 9 35.83 -28.59 -13.19
N ASN A 10 36.72 -28.50 -12.19
CA ASN A 10 37.72 -29.55 -11.93
C ASN A 10 37.05 -30.83 -11.44
N HIS A 11 36.08 -30.72 -10.53
CA HIS A 11 35.30 -31.86 -10.03
C HIS A 11 34.55 -32.60 -11.15
N LEU A 12 33.95 -31.85 -12.07
CA LEU A 12 33.27 -32.43 -13.25
C LEU A 12 34.19 -33.21 -14.20
N ALA A 13 35.52 -33.00 -14.12
CA ALA A 13 36.48 -33.71 -14.94
C ALA A 13 36.98 -35.01 -14.28
N GLU A 14 36.59 -35.30 -13.05
CA GLU A 14 36.93 -36.53 -12.33
C GLU A 14 36.08 -37.71 -12.81
N GLU A 15 36.58 -38.94 -12.60
CA GLU A 15 35.85 -40.17 -12.98
C GLU A 15 34.66 -40.46 -12.06
N VAL A 16 34.67 -39.89 -10.85
CA VAL A 16 33.61 -40.06 -9.84
C VAL A 16 33.18 -38.69 -9.35
N THR A 17 31.91 -38.36 -9.51
CA THR A 17 31.35 -37.07 -9.10
C THR A 17 30.33 -37.22 -8.00
N THR A 18 30.26 -36.24 -7.11
CA THR A 18 29.31 -36.12 -6.00
C THR A 18 28.27 -35.03 -6.25
N LEU A 19 27.71 -35.01 -7.46
CA LEU A 19 26.77 -33.97 -7.88
C LEU A 19 25.32 -34.37 -7.57
N CYS A 20 24.52 -33.40 -7.14
CA CYS A 20 23.07 -33.49 -7.07
C CYS A 20 22.42 -32.36 -7.87
N VAL A 21 21.20 -32.61 -8.34
CA VAL A 21 20.36 -31.60 -8.98
C VAL A 21 19.51 -30.93 -7.92
N CYS A 22 19.47 -29.61 -7.93
CA CYS A 22 18.67 -28.79 -7.03
C CYS A 22 17.70 -27.91 -7.82
N TRP A 23 16.54 -27.71 -7.24
CA TRP A 23 15.43 -26.95 -7.77
C TRP A 23 15.04 -25.88 -6.78
N LYS A 24 14.92 -24.65 -7.27
CA LYS A 24 14.37 -23.54 -6.50
C LYS A 24 13.14 -23.03 -7.22
N ILE A 25 12.01 -23.04 -6.53
CA ILE A 25 10.74 -22.47 -6.98
C ILE A 25 10.54 -21.18 -6.19
N VAL A 26 10.29 -20.08 -6.89
CA VAL A 26 9.96 -18.77 -6.31
C VAL A 26 8.57 -18.38 -6.78
N ARG A 27 7.62 -18.34 -5.84
CA ARG A 27 6.24 -17.92 -6.11
C ARG A 27 6.17 -16.39 -6.26
N ARG A 28 5.10 -15.89 -6.87
CA ARG A 28 4.88 -14.44 -7.07
C ARG A 28 4.74 -13.65 -5.76
N ASP A 29 4.36 -14.32 -4.68
CA ASP A 29 4.28 -13.74 -3.32
C ASP A 29 5.63 -13.79 -2.57
N GLY A 30 6.72 -14.18 -3.24
CA GLY A 30 8.07 -14.21 -2.69
C GLY A 30 8.42 -15.45 -1.87
N VAL A 31 7.49 -16.41 -1.73
CA VAL A 31 7.78 -17.68 -1.04
C VAL A 31 8.76 -18.49 -1.89
N GLU A 32 9.88 -18.88 -1.26
CA GLU A 32 10.93 -19.71 -1.88
C GLU A 32 10.91 -21.15 -1.33
N GLN A 33 10.99 -22.11 -2.23
CA GLN A 33 11.01 -23.54 -1.89
C GLN A 33 12.11 -24.25 -2.66
N GLY A 34 12.93 -25.00 -1.93
CA GLY A 34 14.06 -25.75 -2.47
C GLY A 34 13.80 -27.26 -2.42
N PHE A 35 14.17 -27.97 -3.48
CA PHE A 35 14.15 -29.44 -3.56
C PHE A 35 15.47 -29.96 -4.13
N THR A 36 15.92 -31.13 -3.67
CA THR A 36 17.16 -31.76 -4.14
C THR A 36 16.95 -33.23 -4.51
N SER A 37 17.69 -33.70 -5.51
CA SER A 37 17.81 -35.13 -5.84
C SER A 37 18.74 -35.88 -4.89
N HIS A 38 19.41 -35.17 -3.97
CA HIS A 38 20.20 -35.80 -2.93
C HIS A 38 19.27 -36.47 -1.89
N VAL A 39 19.77 -37.52 -1.25
CA VAL A 39 19.00 -38.30 -0.26
C VAL A 39 18.93 -37.63 1.12
N LYS A 40 19.60 -36.50 1.30
CA LYS A 40 19.57 -35.68 2.52
C LYS A 40 19.33 -34.23 2.17
N ASP A 41 18.67 -33.53 3.09
CA ASP A 41 18.44 -32.10 2.95
C ASP A 41 19.77 -31.34 2.85
N LEU A 42 19.78 -30.30 2.02
CA LEU A 42 20.93 -29.41 1.82
C LEU A 42 20.51 -27.98 2.13
N THR A 43 21.42 -27.18 2.67
CA THR A 43 21.20 -25.73 2.84
C THR A 43 22.19 -24.97 1.98
N TYR A 44 21.68 -24.21 1.00
CA TYR A 44 22.49 -23.46 0.05
C TYR A 44 21.87 -22.08 -0.16
N ASP A 45 22.69 -21.03 -0.15
CA ASP A 45 22.26 -19.63 -0.31
C ASP A 45 21.12 -19.21 0.66
N GLY A 46 21.19 -19.70 1.91
CA GLY A 46 20.19 -19.43 2.94
C GLY A 46 18.86 -20.21 2.80
N LEU A 47 18.68 -21.00 1.74
CA LEU A 47 17.46 -21.78 1.48
C LEU A 47 17.68 -23.27 1.78
N LEU A 48 16.68 -23.90 2.42
CA LEU A 48 16.62 -25.35 2.63
C LEU A 48 16.08 -26.06 1.37
N TYR A 49 16.91 -26.93 0.82
CA TYR A 49 16.57 -27.87 -0.25
C TYR A 49 16.23 -29.22 0.36
N GLU A 50 14.95 -29.57 0.37
CA GLU A 50 14.44 -30.81 0.92
C GLU A 50 14.76 -32.00 0.00
N ALA A 51 15.24 -33.10 0.60
CA ALA A 51 15.39 -34.38 -0.08
C ALA A 51 14.02 -34.98 -0.37
N ALA A 52 13.44 -34.60 -1.50
CA ALA A 52 12.16 -35.11 -1.95
C ALA A 52 12.35 -36.47 -2.66
N THR A 53 11.64 -37.49 -2.21
CA THR A 53 11.67 -38.83 -2.83
C THR A 53 11.09 -38.77 -4.24
N GLY A 54 11.93 -38.95 -5.27
CA GLY A 54 11.50 -39.22 -6.64
C GLY A 54 11.66 -38.08 -7.65
N PHE A 55 12.61 -37.17 -7.40
CA PHE A 55 12.96 -36.13 -8.35
C PHE A 55 13.97 -36.63 -9.40
N THR A 56 13.54 -36.84 -10.66
CA THR A 56 14.43 -37.21 -11.77
C THR A 56 14.19 -36.31 -12.98
N PRO A 57 15.13 -35.43 -13.37
CA PRO A 57 14.98 -34.65 -14.60
C PRO A 57 14.95 -35.59 -15.81
N SER A 58 13.85 -35.57 -16.57
CA SER A 58 13.64 -36.45 -17.73
C SER A 58 14.46 -36.01 -18.95
N ASN A 59 14.49 -34.71 -19.28
CA ASN A 59 15.34 -34.16 -20.34
C ASN A 59 15.45 -32.62 -20.24
N ILE A 60 16.65 -32.07 -20.43
CA ILE A 60 16.89 -30.62 -20.58
C ILE A 60 17.40 -30.37 -22.00
N ALA A 61 16.49 -29.98 -22.90
CA ALA A 61 16.83 -29.59 -24.26
C ALA A 61 17.05 -28.07 -24.35
N SER A 62 18.10 -27.65 -25.06
CA SER A 62 18.34 -26.25 -25.40
C SER A 62 18.68 -26.14 -26.89
N THR A 63 17.84 -25.45 -27.67
CA THR A 63 18.09 -25.09 -29.07
C THR A 63 18.60 -23.64 -29.19
N ASP A 64 19.25 -23.31 -30.31
CA ASP A 64 19.75 -21.96 -30.64
C ASP A 64 18.78 -21.18 -31.55
N ASP A 65 17.49 -21.47 -31.45
CA ASP A 65 16.42 -20.83 -32.22
C ASP A 65 15.36 -20.18 -31.29
N LEU A 66 14.46 -19.39 -31.89
CA LEU A 66 13.34 -18.76 -31.18
C LEU A 66 12.16 -19.72 -30.93
N ALA A 67 12.34 -21.02 -31.15
CA ALA A 67 11.33 -21.99 -30.78
C ALA A 67 11.19 -22.01 -29.26
N VAL A 68 9.97 -22.29 -28.76
CA VAL A 68 9.79 -22.50 -27.33
C VAL A 68 10.56 -23.77 -27.00
N ASN A 69 11.64 -23.63 -26.25
CA ASN A 69 12.29 -24.78 -25.64
C ASN A 69 11.36 -25.23 -24.52
N ASN A 70 10.66 -26.34 -24.75
CA ASN A 70 9.84 -26.96 -23.72
C ASN A 70 10.76 -27.83 -22.88
N MET A 71 10.93 -27.45 -21.62
CA MET A 71 11.55 -28.31 -20.63
C MET A 71 10.42 -29.04 -19.92
N GLU A 72 10.20 -30.28 -20.31
CA GLU A 72 9.27 -31.15 -19.60
C GLU A 72 10.00 -31.77 -18.42
N VAL A 73 9.51 -31.54 -17.21
CA VAL A 73 10.07 -32.16 -16.02
C VAL A 73 9.01 -33.00 -15.33
N VAL A 74 9.33 -34.28 -15.21
CA VAL A 74 8.52 -35.26 -14.50
C VAL A 74 9.10 -35.44 -13.11
N GLY A 75 8.31 -35.19 -12.08
CA GLY A 75 8.70 -35.42 -10.70
C GLY A 75 7.64 -36.23 -9.97
N LEU A 76 8.05 -37.22 -9.17
CA LEU A 76 7.20 -37.63 -8.06
C LEU A 76 7.31 -36.53 -7.00
N LEU A 77 6.16 -36.00 -6.57
CA LEU A 77 6.14 -35.14 -5.40
C LEU A 77 5.27 -35.72 -4.32
N GLU A 78 5.92 -36.04 -3.22
CA GLU A 78 5.26 -36.30 -1.96
C GLU A 78 5.94 -35.42 -0.91
N SER A 79 5.90 -34.09 -1.09
CA SER A 79 6.36 -33.13 -0.09
C SER A 79 5.17 -32.38 0.49
N GLN A 80 5.10 -32.32 1.83
CA GLN A 80 4.10 -31.51 2.53
C GLN A 80 4.28 -30.00 2.29
N ARG A 81 5.43 -29.58 1.73
CA ARG A 81 5.69 -28.17 1.42
C ARG A 81 4.99 -27.71 0.14
N LEU A 82 4.67 -28.60 -0.80
CA LEU A 82 3.87 -28.26 -1.98
C LEU A 82 2.45 -28.78 -1.79
N SER A 83 1.59 -27.92 -1.28
CA SER A 83 0.20 -28.27 -1.06
C SER A 83 -0.56 -28.35 -2.41
N ALA A 84 -1.25 -29.47 -2.64
CA ALA A 84 -2.16 -29.60 -3.77
C ALA A 84 -3.26 -28.51 -3.76
N SER A 85 -3.68 -28.05 -2.57
CA SER A 85 -4.68 -26.98 -2.46
C SER A 85 -4.13 -25.62 -2.86
N GLU A 86 -2.84 -25.36 -2.60
CA GLU A 86 -2.19 -24.13 -3.08
C GLU A 86 -1.95 -24.17 -4.59
N LEU A 87 -1.59 -25.33 -5.14
CA LEU A 87 -1.44 -25.52 -6.58
C LEU A 87 -2.77 -25.29 -7.31
N GLN A 88 -3.87 -25.83 -6.77
CA GLN A 88 -5.22 -25.60 -7.30
C GLN A 88 -5.66 -24.13 -7.13
N ALA A 89 -5.18 -23.45 -6.10
CA ALA A 89 -5.40 -22.02 -5.90
C ALA A 89 -4.56 -21.12 -6.82
N GLY A 90 -3.83 -21.68 -7.79
CA GLY A 90 -3.01 -20.92 -8.74
C GLY A 90 -1.80 -20.22 -8.11
N ARG A 91 -1.46 -20.52 -6.84
CA ARG A 91 -0.36 -19.86 -6.10
C ARG A 91 1.03 -20.09 -6.71
N TYR A 92 1.15 -21.11 -7.55
CA TYR A 92 2.36 -21.47 -8.27
C TYR A 92 2.33 -21.04 -9.75
N ASP A 93 1.25 -20.41 -10.21
CA ASP A 93 1.11 -19.99 -11.59
C ASP A 93 2.21 -18.97 -11.94
N TYR A 94 2.94 -19.27 -13.01
CA TYR A 94 4.08 -18.48 -13.47
C TYR A 94 5.21 -18.32 -12.43
N ALA A 95 5.27 -19.20 -11.44
CA ALA A 95 6.38 -19.24 -10.48
C ALA A 95 7.71 -19.41 -11.24
N ASP A 96 8.74 -18.74 -10.74
CA ASP A 96 10.08 -18.84 -11.30
C ASP A 96 10.73 -20.14 -10.85
N VAL A 97 11.25 -20.90 -11.80
CA VAL A 97 11.87 -22.20 -11.57
C VAL A 97 13.33 -22.14 -11.99
N TYR A 98 14.22 -22.41 -11.04
CA TYR A 98 15.65 -22.50 -11.25
C TYR A 98 16.08 -23.95 -11.10
N VAL A 99 16.81 -24.46 -12.09
CA VAL A 99 17.37 -25.81 -12.08
C VAL A 99 18.88 -25.68 -12.15
N PHE A 100 19.58 -26.26 -11.19
CA PHE A 100 21.03 -26.18 -11.12
C PHE A 100 21.63 -27.44 -10.47
N MET A 101 22.93 -27.62 -10.61
CA MET A 101 23.67 -28.69 -9.94
C MET A 101 24.56 -28.13 -8.85
N LEU A 102 24.69 -28.89 -7.76
CA LEU A 102 25.62 -28.65 -6.67
C LEU A 102 26.46 -29.89 -6.41
N ASN A 103 27.65 -29.71 -5.85
CA ASN A 103 28.38 -30.79 -5.20
C ASN A 103 27.83 -30.94 -3.77
N TYR A 104 27.15 -32.05 -3.46
CA TYR A 104 26.52 -32.24 -2.15
C TYR A 104 27.54 -32.44 -1.01
N GLU A 105 28.80 -32.78 -1.32
CA GLU A 105 29.88 -32.89 -0.32
C GLU A 105 30.57 -31.54 -0.05
N ASP A 106 30.57 -30.64 -1.03
CA ASP A 106 31.17 -29.31 -0.90
C ASP A 106 30.34 -28.24 -1.62
N LEU A 107 29.45 -27.61 -0.85
CA LEU A 107 28.56 -26.55 -1.33
C LEU A 107 29.30 -25.24 -1.63
N THR A 108 30.58 -25.10 -1.24
CA THR A 108 31.37 -23.90 -1.52
C THR A 108 31.80 -23.81 -2.99
N MET A 109 31.68 -24.91 -3.74
CA MET A 109 31.96 -24.97 -5.18
C MET A 109 30.95 -24.20 -6.05
N GLN A 110 29.91 -23.61 -5.45
CA GLN A 110 28.83 -22.87 -6.11
C GLN A 110 27.98 -23.73 -7.06
N ASP A 111 26.95 -23.13 -7.64
CA ASP A 111 26.00 -23.78 -8.52
C ASP A 111 26.42 -23.78 -9.99
N LEU A 112 26.14 -24.88 -10.67
CA LEU A 112 26.10 -24.94 -12.12
C LEU A 112 24.65 -24.76 -12.58
N LYS A 113 24.32 -23.56 -13.06
CA LYS A 113 22.98 -23.25 -13.57
C LYS A 113 22.67 -24.07 -14.82
N LEU A 114 21.68 -24.94 -14.72
CA LEU A 114 21.24 -25.79 -15.82
C LEU A 114 20.16 -25.13 -16.65
N ALA A 115 19.16 -24.59 -15.99
CA ALA A 115 18.00 -23.99 -16.64
C ALA A 115 17.31 -22.97 -15.75
N TYR A 116 16.56 -22.09 -16.41
CA TYR A 116 15.64 -21.17 -15.77
C TYR A 116 14.42 -21.04 -16.67
N GLY A 117 13.25 -20.99 -16.06
CA GLY A 117 11.99 -20.80 -16.77
C GLY A 117 10.85 -20.50 -15.81
N LYS A 118 9.65 -20.36 -16.37
CA LYS A 118 8.42 -20.21 -15.61
C LYS A 118 7.66 -21.52 -15.54
N LEU A 119 7.08 -21.80 -14.38
CA LEU A 119 6.18 -22.94 -14.22
C LEU A 119 4.97 -22.75 -15.15
N GLY A 120 4.79 -23.72 -16.04
CA GLY A 120 3.73 -23.81 -17.02
C GLY A 120 2.62 -24.74 -16.57
N GLN A 121 2.12 -25.58 -17.48
CA GLN A 121 1.05 -26.50 -17.15
C GLN A 121 1.55 -27.56 -16.14
N VAL A 122 0.83 -27.70 -15.03
CA VAL A 122 1.02 -28.80 -14.10
C VAL A 122 -0.11 -29.80 -14.29
N ARG A 123 0.24 -31.06 -14.56
CA ARG A 123 -0.71 -32.18 -14.58
C ARG A 123 -0.51 -32.98 -13.31
N SER A 124 -1.56 -33.09 -12.50
CA SER A 124 -1.54 -33.92 -11.30
C SER A 124 -2.15 -35.29 -11.60
N GLY A 125 -1.35 -36.35 -11.47
CA GLY A 125 -1.81 -37.73 -11.39
C GLY A 125 -1.97 -38.19 -9.93
N LYS A 126 -2.38 -39.44 -9.70
CA LYS A 126 -2.60 -39.97 -8.34
C LYS A 126 -1.34 -40.06 -7.47
N VAL A 127 -0.14 -40.07 -8.06
CA VAL A 127 1.16 -40.28 -7.38
C VAL A 127 2.28 -39.42 -7.98
N VAL A 128 2.08 -38.82 -9.15
CA VAL A 128 3.10 -38.09 -9.91
C VAL A 128 2.50 -36.77 -10.39
N PHE A 129 3.27 -35.69 -10.39
CA PHE A 129 2.92 -34.46 -11.10
C PHE A 129 3.90 -34.25 -12.25
N GLU A 130 3.38 -33.82 -13.38
CA GLU A 130 4.18 -33.41 -14.53
C GLU A 130 4.10 -31.90 -14.59
N ALA A 131 5.23 -31.23 -14.42
CA ALA A 131 5.32 -29.78 -14.48
C ALA A 131 6.12 -29.39 -15.72
N GLU A 132 5.46 -28.68 -16.62
CA GLU A 132 6.14 -28.05 -17.75
C GLU A 132 6.88 -26.82 -17.24
N VAL A 133 8.18 -26.71 -17.50
CA VAL A 133 8.95 -25.48 -17.30
C VAL A 133 9.12 -24.81 -18.65
N ARG A 134 8.51 -23.65 -18.80
CA ARG A 134 8.50 -22.89 -20.04
C ARG A 134 9.67 -21.93 -20.06
N SER A 135 10.41 -21.96 -21.16
CA SER A 135 11.58 -21.10 -21.35
C SER A 135 11.19 -19.64 -21.58
N LEU A 136 12.15 -18.74 -21.37
CA LEU A 136 12.01 -17.30 -21.57
C LEU A 136 11.51 -16.89 -22.98
N SER A 137 11.74 -17.72 -24.01
CA SER A 137 11.32 -17.45 -25.39
C SER A 137 9.81 -17.49 -25.59
N GLN A 138 9.03 -18.07 -24.66
CA GLN A 138 7.57 -18.05 -24.73
C GLN A 138 7.01 -16.61 -24.73
N GLY A 139 7.61 -15.70 -23.95
CA GLY A 139 7.19 -14.31 -23.93
C GLY A 139 7.31 -13.62 -25.29
N LEU A 140 8.25 -14.06 -26.14
CA LEU A 140 8.50 -13.52 -27.47
C LEU A 140 7.51 -14.03 -28.53
N GLN A 141 6.78 -15.11 -28.26
CA GLN A 141 5.78 -15.65 -29.16
C GLN A 141 4.38 -15.09 -28.90
N GLN A 142 4.22 -14.20 -27.92
CA GLN A 142 2.96 -13.51 -27.73
C GLN A 142 2.75 -12.51 -28.87
N THR A 143 1.54 -12.50 -29.41
CA THR A 143 1.13 -11.44 -30.33
C THR A 143 1.03 -10.15 -29.51
N ILE A 144 2.05 -9.31 -29.60
CA ILE A 144 2.06 -7.99 -28.97
C ILE A 144 1.52 -7.00 -29.99
N GLY A 145 0.30 -6.55 -29.79
CA GLY A 145 -0.37 -5.56 -30.62
C GLY A 145 -1.76 -5.28 -30.11
N GLU A 146 -2.24 -4.07 -30.37
CA GLU A 146 -3.62 -3.68 -30.06
C GLU A 146 -4.43 -3.68 -31.36
N LEU A 147 -5.67 -4.18 -31.29
CA LEU A 147 -6.64 -4.03 -32.35
C LEU A 147 -7.41 -2.73 -32.13
N PHE A 148 -7.67 -2.01 -33.20
CA PHE A 148 -8.62 -0.91 -33.20
C PHE A 148 -10.02 -1.47 -32.93
N ASP A 149 -10.64 -1.04 -31.84
CA ASP A 149 -11.94 -1.54 -31.39
C ASP A 149 -12.72 -0.41 -30.69
N THR A 150 -14.03 -0.52 -30.63
CA THR A 150 -14.90 0.47 -30.00
C THR A 150 -14.77 0.46 -28.47
N ALA A 151 -14.40 -0.69 -27.89
CA ALA A 151 -14.19 -0.86 -26.47
C ALA A 151 -12.84 -0.29 -25.99
N CYS A 152 -12.82 0.21 -24.76
CA CYS A 152 -11.60 0.64 -24.08
C CYS A 152 -10.64 -0.54 -23.88
N ARG A 153 -9.38 -0.36 -24.29
CA ARG A 153 -8.30 -1.35 -24.09
C ARG A 153 -7.55 -1.21 -22.77
N ALA A 154 -7.80 -0.15 -22.01
CA ALA A 154 -7.19 0.06 -20.70
C ALA A 154 -7.92 -0.77 -19.64
N ASP A 155 -7.17 -1.32 -18.68
CA ASP A 155 -7.74 -1.90 -17.48
C ASP A 155 -8.07 -0.81 -16.46
N LEU A 156 -9.19 -0.98 -15.76
CA LEU A 156 -9.64 0.02 -14.81
C LEU A 156 -8.58 0.16 -13.72
N GLY A 157 -8.08 1.39 -13.55
CA GLY A 157 -6.99 1.69 -12.62
C GLY A 157 -5.59 1.32 -13.08
N ASP A 158 -5.40 0.86 -14.32
CA ASP A 158 -4.08 0.80 -14.92
C ASP A 158 -3.54 2.21 -15.22
N SER A 159 -2.23 2.32 -15.52
CA SER A 159 -1.59 3.60 -15.85
C SER A 159 -2.12 4.29 -17.11
N ARG A 160 -2.80 3.56 -18.01
CA ARG A 160 -3.41 4.12 -19.23
C ARG A 160 -4.80 4.68 -18.97
N CYS A 161 -5.52 4.10 -18.00
CA CYS A 161 -6.81 4.52 -17.48
C CYS A 161 -6.66 5.68 -16.49
N GLY A 162 -5.84 5.55 -15.47
CA GLY A 162 -5.60 6.61 -14.48
C GLY A 162 -6.69 6.78 -13.42
N VAL A 163 -7.80 6.02 -13.47
CA VAL A 163 -8.81 6.02 -12.39
C VAL A 163 -8.20 5.44 -11.13
N LEU A 164 -8.15 6.20 -10.05
CA LEU A 164 -7.65 5.71 -8.78
C LEU A 164 -8.70 4.81 -8.10
N ILE A 165 -8.62 3.50 -8.34
CA ILE A 165 -9.57 2.53 -7.78
C ILE A 165 -9.30 2.22 -6.31
N LYS A 166 -8.05 2.29 -5.87
CA LYS A 166 -7.60 1.93 -4.51
C LYS A 166 -6.66 2.99 -3.95
N PRO A 167 -7.19 4.12 -3.44
CA PRO A 167 -6.38 5.10 -2.74
C PRO A 167 -5.75 4.50 -1.47
N ASP A 168 -4.60 5.05 -1.08
CA ASP A 168 -3.94 4.71 0.17
C ASP A 168 -4.78 5.14 1.37
N ARG A 169 -4.52 4.54 2.54
CA ARG A 169 -5.22 4.94 3.76
C ARG A 169 -4.67 6.28 4.25
N TRP A 170 -5.52 7.04 4.94
CA TRP A 170 -5.07 8.22 5.67
C TRP A 170 -4.01 7.83 6.71
N GLU A 171 -2.98 8.66 6.84
CA GLU A 171 -1.88 8.49 7.79
C GLU A 171 -1.69 9.78 8.60
N PRO A 172 -1.37 9.68 9.90
CA PRO A 172 -1.10 10.85 10.73
C PRO A 172 0.22 11.52 10.33
N HIS A 173 0.33 12.82 10.60
CA HIS A 173 1.55 13.63 10.38
C HIS A 173 2.17 13.50 8.98
N THR A 174 1.33 13.26 7.99
CA THR A 174 1.74 13.00 6.61
C THR A 174 1.49 14.24 5.75
N LEU A 175 2.47 14.57 4.92
CA LEU A 175 2.31 15.64 3.93
C LEU A 175 1.49 15.12 2.76
N TYR A 176 0.35 15.78 2.51
CA TYR A 176 -0.48 15.52 1.35
C TYR A 176 -0.40 16.68 0.35
N ALA A 177 -0.20 16.34 -0.91
CA ALA A 177 -0.20 17.26 -2.05
C ALA A 177 -1.63 17.50 -2.54
N LEU A 178 -1.78 18.54 -3.38
CA LEU A 178 -3.05 18.80 -4.05
C LEU A 178 -3.45 17.58 -4.89
N ASP A 179 -4.75 17.25 -4.88
CA ASP A 179 -5.35 16.12 -5.59
C ASP A 179 -4.97 14.72 -5.07
N ASP A 180 -4.16 14.59 -4.01
CA ASP A 180 -3.98 13.31 -3.33
C ASP A 180 -5.32 12.79 -2.82
N VAL A 181 -5.56 11.49 -2.94
CA VAL A 181 -6.80 10.85 -2.49
C VAL A 181 -6.48 9.79 -1.46
N VAL A 182 -7.23 9.81 -0.35
CA VAL A 182 -7.13 8.81 0.71
C VAL A 182 -8.46 8.14 0.97
N ARG A 183 -8.41 7.01 1.65
CA ARG A 183 -9.56 6.38 2.31
C ARG A 183 -9.36 6.36 3.82
N PRO A 184 -10.44 6.28 4.61
CA PRO A 184 -10.33 6.22 6.07
C PRO A 184 -9.49 5.04 6.58
N THR A 185 -8.92 5.16 7.79
CA THR A 185 -8.07 4.10 8.37
C THR A 185 -8.85 2.84 8.72
N LEU A 186 -10.08 3.03 9.24
CA LEU A 186 -11.02 1.95 9.52
C LEU A 186 -11.74 1.54 8.24
N ALA A 187 -12.05 0.23 8.16
CA ALA A 187 -12.79 -0.35 7.04
C ALA A 187 -14.04 0.49 6.78
N ASN A 188 -14.04 1.11 5.61
CA ASN A 188 -14.79 2.28 5.20
C ASN A 188 -16.31 2.14 5.42
N GLY A 189 -16.79 2.49 6.62
CA GLY A 189 -18.21 2.37 6.98
C GLY A 189 -19.13 3.32 6.19
N ASN A 190 -18.57 4.32 5.51
CA ASN A 190 -19.29 5.23 4.63
C ASN A 190 -18.95 5.03 3.13
N GLU A 191 -18.00 4.14 2.83
CA GLU A 191 -17.60 3.78 1.46
C GLU A 191 -17.25 4.98 0.56
N ARG A 192 -16.63 6.01 1.15
CA ARG A 192 -16.18 7.23 0.48
C ARG A 192 -14.66 7.31 0.40
N GLN A 193 -14.18 8.08 -0.56
CA GLN A 193 -12.78 8.49 -0.61
C GLN A 193 -12.71 10.02 -0.49
N TYR A 194 -11.52 10.51 -0.18
CA TYR A 194 -11.33 11.89 0.23
C TYR A 194 -10.17 12.49 -0.53
N LYS A 195 -10.50 13.43 -1.41
CA LYS A 195 -9.52 14.11 -2.26
C LYS A 195 -9.09 15.41 -1.60
N ILE A 196 -7.79 15.67 -1.55
CA ILE A 196 -7.25 16.95 -1.07
C ILE A 196 -7.69 18.08 -2.01
N THR A 197 -8.25 19.13 -1.41
CA THR A 197 -8.47 20.43 -2.05
C THR A 197 -7.56 21.52 -1.50
N THR A 198 -7.03 21.35 -0.29
CA THR A 198 -5.98 22.21 0.29
C THR A 198 -4.84 21.34 0.81
N ALA A 199 -3.66 21.47 0.20
CA ALA A 199 -2.47 20.71 0.58
C ALA A 199 -1.97 21.06 1.99
N GLY A 200 -1.29 20.13 2.64
CA GLY A 200 -0.74 20.34 3.97
C GLY A 200 -0.40 19.06 4.71
N TYR A 201 0.00 19.22 5.97
CA TYR A 201 0.20 18.10 6.87
C TYR A 201 -1.13 17.68 7.50
N SER A 202 -1.36 16.38 7.59
CA SER A 202 -2.40 15.83 8.45
C SER A 202 -2.01 15.93 9.93
N GLY A 203 -3.01 15.99 10.80
CA GLY A 203 -2.82 15.97 12.25
C GLY A 203 -2.48 14.58 12.78
N SER A 204 -2.38 14.49 14.11
CA SER A 204 -2.25 13.23 14.85
C SER A 204 -3.53 12.39 14.85
N THR A 205 -4.68 13.02 14.63
CA THR A 205 -6.00 12.40 14.71
C THR A 205 -6.69 12.44 13.36
N GLU A 206 -7.21 11.29 12.94
CA GLU A 206 -7.99 11.19 11.71
C GLU A 206 -9.26 12.04 11.83
N PRO A 207 -9.63 12.83 10.80
CA PRO A 207 -10.84 13.62 10.86
C PRO A 207 -12.10 12.75 10.87
N THR A 208 -13.17 13.27 11.46
CA THR A 208 -14.50 12.71 11.27
C THR A 208 -14.96 13.05 9.87
N TRP A 209 -14.90 12.07 8.99
CA TRP A 209 -15.17 12.26 7.57
C TRP A 209 -16.65 12.52 7.25
N ASP A 210 -16.93 13.56 6.47
CA ASP A 210 -18.27 13.78 5.89
C ASP A 210 -18.55 12.71 4.82
N ALA A 211 -19.73 12.08 4.86
CA ALA A 211 -20.12 11.04 3.91
C ALA A 211 -20.86 11.58 2.67
N THR A 212 -21.20 12.86 2.67
CA THR A 212 -21.95 13.56 1.61
C THR A 212 -20.99 13.98 0.50
N ILE A 213 -21.24 13.52 -0.73
CA ILE A 213 -20.41 13.83 -1.89
C ILE A 213 -20.33 15.35 -2.11
N GLY A 214 -19.12 15.86 -2.36
CA GLY A 214 -18.84 17.28 -2.58
C GLY A 214 -18.72 18.13 -1.31
N ASN A 215 -19.01 17.57 -0.13
CA ASN A 215 -18.76 18.28 1.12
C ASN A 215 -17.28 18.27 1.48
N SER A 216 -16.87 19.29 2.23
CA SER A 216 -15.50 19.40 2.73
C SER A 216 -15.36 18.91 4.17
N THR A 217 -14.28 18.19 4.44
CA THR A 217 -13.82 17.81 5.78
C THR A 217 -12.49 18.50 6.05
N ASN A 218 -12.40 19.27 7.14
CA ASN A 218 -11.13 19.83 7.58
C ASN A 218 -10.33 18.79 8.35
N GLY A 219 -9.00 18.82 8.20
CA GLY A 219 -8.12 18.07 9.09
C GLY A 219 -8.26 18.53 10.55
N VAL A 220 -7.94 17.63 11.47
CA VAL A 220 -8.07 17.90 12.92
C VAL A 220 -6.73 18.36 13.47
N SER A 221 -6.68 19.59 13.95
CA SER A 221 -5.57 20.11 14.76
C SER A 221 -5.79 19.79 16.24
N VAL A 222 -4.76 19.31 16.93
CA VAL A 222 -4.79 19.08 18.37
C VAL A 222 -3.98 20.15 19.11
N GLU A 223 -4.58 20.75 20.13
CA GLU A 223 -3.92 21.67 21.06
C GLU A 223 -3.07 20.88 22.08
N LEU A 224 -1.80 21.28 22.24
CA LEU A 224 -0.89 20.66 23.19
C LEU A 224 -0.94 21.30 24.58
N LEU A 225 -1.17 22.61 24.66
CA LEU A 225 -1.16 23.30 25.94
C LEU A 225 -2.43 23.02 26.73
N THR A 226 -2.32 23.20 28.03
CA THR A 226 -3.47 23.22 28.93
C THR A 226 -3.42 24.54 29.67
N ASP A 227 -4.57 25.17 29.87
CA ASP A 227 -4.64 26.44 30.59
C ASP A 227 -3.81 27.57 29.94
N GLY A 228 -3.89 27.69 28.61
CA GLY A 228 -3.31 28.79 27.85
C GLY A 228 -3.89 30.18 28.16
N ALA A 229 -5.10 30.21 28.75
CA ALA A 229 -5.77 31.41 29.25
C ALA A 229 -5.49 31.68 30.75
N PHE A 230 -4.51 30.98 31.33
CA PHE A 230 -3.98 31.21 32.69
C PHE A 230 -5.04 31.32 33.79
N THR A 231 -6.04 30.43 33.77
CA THR A 231 -7.13 30.39 34.75
C THR A 231 -6.70 29.77 36.08
N ASN A 232 -5.61 28.99 36.09
CA ASN A 232 -5.08 28.36 37.29
C ASN A 232 -3.78 29.02 37.75
N ALA A 233 -3.51 28.95 39.05
CA ALA A 233 -2.30 29.53 39.63
C ALA A 233 -1.02 28.84 39.11
N LYS A 234 0.07 29.59 39.09
CA LYS A 234 1.42 29.08 38.81
C LYS A 234 1.75 27.88 39.72
N GLY A 235 2.28 26.82 39.13
CA GLY A 235 2.59 25.54 39.77
C GLY A 235 1.55 24.44 39.52
N VAL A 236 0.40 24.76 38.91
CA VAL A 236 -0.58 23.74 38.47
C VAL A 236 -0.22 23.19 37.09
N TYR A 237 -0.27 24.03 36.05
CA TYR A 237 0.10 23.67 34.68
C TYR A 237 1.41 24.34 34.24
N TRP A 238 1.60 25.59 34.65
CA TRP A 238 2.74 26.42 34.29
C TRP A 238 3.74 26.54 35.45
N ASN A 239 5.02 26.32 35.17
CA ASN A 239 6.13 26.40 36.11
C ASN A 239 7.12 27.48 35.68
N GLY A 240 7.49 28.37 36.60
CA GLY A 240 8.45 29.45 36.33
C GLY A 240 9.04 30.00 37.61
N SER A 241 10.06 30.85 37.48
CA SER A 241 10.74 31.47 38.63
C SER A 241 9.84 32.42 39.42
N ALA A 242 10.38 33.08 40.45
CA ALA A 242 9.66 34.10 41.21
C ALA A 242 9.27 35.34 40.38
N ALA A 243 9.99 35.64 39.29
CA ALA A 243 9.72 36.79 38.41
C ALA A 243 8.38 36.66 37.65
N TRP A 244 7.85 35.43 37.56
CA TRP A 244 6.57 35.15 36.91
C TRP A 244 5.44 35.02 37.93
N THR A 245 4.30 35.66 37.69
CA THR A 245 3.07 35.47 38.47
C THR A 245 1.89 35.18 37.57
N ILE A 246 1.07 34.19 37.92
CA ILE A 246 -0.21 33.95 37.23
C ILE A 246 -1.34 34.38 38.15
N ALA A 247 -2.08 35.39 37.71
CA ALA A 247 -3.25 35.92 38.41
C ALA A 247 -4.18 36.63 37.43
N ALA A 248 -5.47 36.65 37.74
CA ALA A 248 -6.50 37.35 36.95
C ALA A 248 -6.53 36.99 35.45
N GLY A 249 -6.17 35.76 35.09
CA GLY A 249 -6.19 35.27 33.71
C GLY A 249 -4.97 35.65 32.88
N VAL A 250 -3.89 36.17 33.48
CA VAL A 250 -2.65 36.49 32.75
C VAL A 250 -1.42 35.96 33.47
N ALA A 251 -0.35 35.71 32.72
CA ALA A 251 0.99 35.47 33.20
C ALA A 251 1.85 36.73 33.10
N SER A 252 2.10 37.38 34.22
CA SER A 252 2.92 38.60 34.30
C SER A 252 4.38 38.27 34.60
N CYS A 253 5.30 38.95 33.91
CA CYS A 253 6.71 38.98 34.24
C CYS A 253 7.09 40.38 34.75
N ASP A 254 7.79 40.46 35.88
CA ASP A 254 8.03 41.71 36.61
C ASP A 254 9.36 42.42 36.29
N GLY A 255 10.21 41.83 35.43
CA GLY A 255 11.51 42.38 35.06
C GLY A 255 12.60 42.23 36.13
N THR A 256 12.38 41.41 37.17
CA THR A 256 13.38 41.18 38.22
C THR A 256 14.42 40.12 37.87
N GLN A 257 14.24 39.44 36.73
CA GLN A 257 15.19 38.47 36.20
C GLN A 257 16.53 39.14 35.84
N THR A 258 17.61 38.36 35.78
CA THR A 258 18.99 38.87 35.50
C THR A 258 19.66 38.16 34.32
N ALA A 259 18.93 37.23 33.73
CA ALA A 259 19.25 36.45 32.54
C ALA A 259 17.92 36.00 31.92
N ASN A 260 17.96 35.28 30.80
CA ASN A 260 16.75 34.69 30.24
C ASN A 260 16.08 33.78 31.28
N ASP A 261 14.78 33.96 31.43
CA ASP A 261 13.95 33.20 32.36
C ASP A 261 12.67 32.76 31.65
N ALA A 262 12.04 31.70 32.14
CA ALA A 262 10.95 31.07 31.41
C ALA A 262 9.77 30.64 32.30
N LEU A 263 8.57 30.79 31.75
CA LEU A 263 7.36 30.12 32.21
C LEU A 263 7.08 28.94 31.29
N SER A 264 7.01 27.73 31.83
CA SER A 264 7.03 26.50 31.04
C SER A 264 5.97 25.48 31.45
N GLN A 265 5.47 24.74 30.47
CA GLN A 265 4.60 23.59 30.66
C GLN A 265 5.28 22.33 30.10
N PRO A 266 5.25 21.19 30.82
CA PRO A 266 5.75 19.92 30.30
C PRO A 266 4.75 19.33 29.30
N VAL A 267 4.93 19.67 28.02
CA VAL A 267 4.20 19.04 26.91
C VAL A 267 5.13 18.17 26.07
N THR A 268 4.56 17.32 25.23
CA THR A 268 5.33 16.48 24.30
C THR A 268 4.70 16.62 22.92
N GLY A 269 5.42 17.30 22.01
CA GLY A 269 5.11 17.32 20.59
C GLY A 269 5.80 16.17 19.85
N VAL A 270 5.41 15.95 18.60
CA VAL A 270 6.05 14.94 17.75
C VAL A 270 7.26 15.56 17.05
N ASN A 271 8.41 14.87 17.13
CA ASN A 271 9.65 15.34 16.52
C ASN A 271 9.49 15.48 14.99
N GLY A 272 9.80 16.66 14.46
CA GLY A 272 9.70 16.98 13.04
C GLY A 272 8.33 17.45 12.56
N VAL A 273 7.33 17.52 13.44
CA VAL A 273 5.98 18.02 13.10
C VAL A 273 5.91 19.53 13.30
N LEU A 274 5.20 20.22 12.40
CA LEU A 274 4.98 21.66 12.43
C LEU A 274 3.78 22.00 13.34
N TYR A 275 3.95 22.97 14.21
CA TYR A 275 2.92 23.48 15.12
C TYR A 275 2.73 24.98 14.90
N GLU A 276 1.48 25.44 14.94
CA GLU A 276 1.16 26.85 15.06
C GLU A 276 1.22 27.23 16.54
N THR A 277 2.02 28.24 16.86
CA THR A 277 2.12 28.80 18.20
C THR A 277 1.53 30.20 18.19
N SER A 278 0.75 30.54 19.21
CA SER A 278 0.22 31.89 19.39
C SER A 278 0.19 32.32 20.85
N PHE A 279 0.29 33.64 21.07
CA PHE A 279 0.16 34.27 22.38
C PHE A 279 -0.08 35.78 22.22
N THR A 280 -0.68 36.39 23.24
CA THR A 280 -0.91 37.83 23.34
C THR A 280 0.05 38.45 24.35
N VAL A 281 0.69 39.56 23.99
CA VAL A 281 1.45 40.42 24.90
C VAL A 281 0.64 41.67 25.19
N SER A 282 0.46 41.99 26.46
CA SER A 282 -0.15 43.23 26.94
C SER A 282 0.68 43.85 28.06
N ASN A 283 0.40 45.11 28.41
CA ASN A 283 1.15 45.86 29.44
C ASN A 283 2.69 45.86 29.28
N PHE A 284 3.17 45.68 28.04
CA PHE A 284 4.59 45.69 27.71
C PHE A 284 5.22 47.04 28.03
N SER A 285 6.36 47.02 28.73
CA SER A 285 7.12 48.25 29.04
C SER A 285 8.63 48.14 28.85
N ALA A 286 9.21 46.94 28.84
CA ALA A 286 10.64 46.71 28.64
C ALA A 286 10.93 45.26 28.19
N GLY A 287 12.16 45.04 27.68
CA GLY A 287 12.70 43.73 27.29
C GLY A 287 12.03 43.08 26.07
N GLN A 288 12.04 41.76 26.02
CA GLN A 288 11.48 40.96 24.92
C GLN A 288 11.06 39.56 25.39
N VAL A 289 10.08 38.99 24.70
CA VAL A 289 9.51 37.67 25.00
C VAL A 289 9.34 36.83 23.74
N ARG A 290 9.46 35.51 23.82
CA ARG A 290 9.22 34.58 22.71
C ARG A 290 8.72 33.22 23.21
N ILE A 291 8.16 32.42 22.31
CA ILE A 291 7.94 31.00 22.56
C ILE A 291 9.21 30.22 22.24
N VAL A 292 9.53 29.23 23.07
CA VAL A 292 10.63 28.28 22.88
C VAL A 292 10.09 26.88 23.05
N CYS A 293 10.37 26.04 22.07
CA CYS A 293 9.99 24.63 22.03
C CYS A 293 11.27 23.79 22.03
N GLY A 294 11.86 23.64 23.22
CA GLY A 294 13.14 22.94 23.36
C GLY A 294 14.31 23.66 22.70
N THR A 295 14.88 23.04 21.66
CA THR A 295 16.00 23.65 20.92
C THR A 295 15.53 24.62 19.84
N GLN A 296 14.24 24.61 19.52
CA GLN A 296 13.65 25.49 18.53
C GLN A 296 13.16 26.75 19.21
N VAL A 297 13.69 27.89 18.79
CA VAL A 297 13.45 29.19 19.40
C VAL A 297 12.62 30.06 18.47
N GLY A 298 11.55 30.62 19.01
CA GLY A 298 10.67 31.56 18.32
C GLY A 298 11.28 32.94 18.16
N THR A 299 10.50 33.84 17.56
CA THR A 299 10.91 35.22 17.29
C THR A 299 10.66 36.10 18.51
N TRP A 300 11.65 36.91 18.90
CA TRP A 300 11.48 37.91 19.95
C TRP A 300 10.38 38.93 19.62
N ARG A 301 9.52 39.19 20.60
CA ARG A 301 8.44 40.18 20.56
C ARG A 301 8.75 41.32 21.52
N VAL A 302 8.61 42.55 21.04
CA VAL A 302 9.05 43.80 21.69
C VAL A 302 7.94 44.85 21.77
N ALA A 303 6.68 44.42 21.72
CA ALA A 303 5.52 45.29 21.76
C ALA A 303 4.26 44.53 22.19
N ASN A 304 3.23 45.27 22.58
CA ASN A 304 1.89 44.72 22.76
C ASN A 304 1.32 44.21 21.42
N GLY A 305 0.59 43.11 21.45
CA GLY A 305 -0.06 42.54 20.27
C GLY A 305 -0.32 41.05 20.42
N ALA A 306 -1.14 40.51 19.52
CA ALA A 306 -1.27 39.07 19.33
C ALA A 306 -0.24 38.60 18.30
N PHE A 307 0.49 37.54 18.62
CA PHE A 307 1.54 37.00 17.77
C PHE A 307 1.26 35.54 17.45
N THR A 308 1.51 35.17 16.20
CA THR A 308 1.41 33.79 15.71
C THR A 308 2.68 33.47 14.93
N GLU A 309 3.23 32.27 15.14
CA GLU A 309 4.36 31.74 14.38
C GLU A 309 4.35 30.22 14.32
N ASP A 310 4.84 29.67 13.21
CA ASP A 310 4.96 28.21 13.04
C ASP A 310 6.33 27.74 13.55
N ILE A 311 6.34 26.67 14.36
CA ILE A 311 7.56 26.09 14.95
C ILE A 311 7.54 24.57 14.73
N ILE A 312 8.69 24.00 14.37
CA ILE A 312 8.86 22.54 14.28
C ILE A 312 9.23 22.00 15.67
N MET A 313 8.55 20.98 16.17
CA MET A 313 8.90 20.39 17.46
C MET A 313 10.12 19.47 17.36
N THR A 314 11.00 19.50 18.37
CA THR A 314 12.15 18.59 18.48
C THR A 314 12.07 17.74 19.76
N GLY A 315 11.15 16.76 19.80
CA GLY A 315 11.06 15.77 20.89
C GLY A 315 10.41 16.26 22.20
N THR A 316 10.78 15.65 23.33
CA THR A 316 10.14 15.81 24.65
C THR A 316 10.63 17.03 25.42
N THR A 317 10.53 18.20 24.81
CA THR A 317 10.96 19.46 25.44
C THR A 317 9.76 20.27 25.91
N PRO A 318 9.86 20.93 27.08
CA PRO A 318 8.77 21.79 27.53
C PRO A 318 8.56 22.93 26.52
N ILE A 319 7.29 23.31 26.32
CA ILE A 319 6.97 24.60 25.70
C ILE A 319 7.20 25.65 26.78
N SER A 320 7.94 26.69 26.43
CA SER A 320 8.36 27.74 27.33
C SER A 320 8.07 29.10 26.71
N ILE A 321 7.58 30.01 27.53
CA ILE A 321 7.52 31.44 27.24
C ILE A 321 8.80 32.02 27.84
N GLU A 322 9.78 32.30 27.00
CA GLU A 322 11.08 32.82 27.41
C GLU A 322 11.06 34.34 27.37
N ALA A 323 11.33 34.94 28.52
CA ALA A 323 11.58 36.36 28.69
C ALA A 323 13.10 36.59 28.76
N ASP A 324 13.58 37.69 28.17
CA ASP A 324 14.96 38.13 28.39
C ASP A 324 15.13 38.78 29.77
N ALA A 325 16.36 39.23 30.06
CA ALA A 325 16.76 39.73 31.38
C ALA A 325 15.94 40.93 31.89
N ASP A 326 15.27 41.68 31.01
CA ASP A 326 14.60 42.93 31.40
C ASP A 326 13.11 42.97 30.99
N PHE A 327 12.54 41.85 30.53
CA PHE A 327 11.14 41.80 30.09
C PHE A 327 10.15 42.14 31.20
N VAL A 328 9.27 43.09 30.91
CA VAL A 328 8.13 43.48 31.76
C VAL A 328 6.88 43.54 30.91
N GLY A 329 5.92 42.68 31.21
CA GLY A 329 4.64 42.60 30.51
C GLY A 329 3.80 41.41 30.93
N ASP A 330 2.57 41.38 30.42
CA ASP A 330 1.58 40.34 30.66
C ASP A 330 1.39 39.49 29.42
N ILE A 331 1.30 38.18 29.62
CA ILE A 331 1.06 37.18 28.57
C ILE A 331 -0.30 36.52 28.79
N ASP A 332 -1.03 36.31 27.70
CA ASP A 332 -2.33 35.62 27.69
C ASP A 332 -2.53 34.87 26.36
N ASP A 333 -3.63 34.12 26.24
CA ASP A 333 -4.10 33.43 25.03
C ASP A 333 -3.03 32.52 24.40
N VAL A 334 -2.27 31.79 25.22
CA VAL A 334 -1.18 30.95 24.72
C VAL A 334 -1.74 29.65 24.15
N SER A 335 -1.49 29.40 22.87
CA SER A 335 -1.89 28.17 22.18
C SER A 335 -0.72 27.60 21.39
N VAL A 336 -0.57 26.28 21.43
CA VAL A 336 0.34 25.53 20.56
C VAL A 336 -0.40 24.31 20.03
N SER A 337 -0.81 24.38 18.77
CA SER A 337 -1.59 23.34 18.12
C SER A 337 -0.90 22.82 16.85
N GLU A 338 -1.19 21.58 16.49
CA GLU A 338 -0.66 21.00 15.24
C GLU A 338 -1.07 21.85 14.05
N LYS A 339 -0.11 22.20 13.17
CA LYS A 339 -0.40 22.97 11.97
C LYS A 339 -1.05 22.07 10.93
N VAL A 340 -2.37 21.99 10.97
CA VAL A 340 -3.17 21.18 10.05
C VAL A 340 -3.93 22.10 9.11
N THR A 341 -3.54 22.11 7.83
CA THR A 341 -4.19 22.92 6.79
C THR A 341 -4.95 22.08 5.76
N THR A 342 -4.90 20.76 5.89
CA THR A 342 -5.53 19.86 4.93
C THR A 342 -7.04 20.06 4.91
N VAL A 343 -7.59 20.27 3.72
CA VAL A 343 -9.03 20.23 3.47
C VAL A 343 -9.29 19.16 2.43
N TRP A 344 -10.29 18.34 2.69
CA TRP A 344 -10.63 17.16 1.92
C TRP A 344 -12.03 17.29 1.36
N GLU A 345 -12.25 16.95 0.10
CA GLU A 345 -13.56 16.83 -0.50
C GLU A 345 -13.98 15.37 -0.58
N THR A 346 -15.24 15.10 -0.22
CA THR A 346 -15.80 13.75 -0.26
C THR A 346 -16.13 13.34 -1.70
N GLU A 347 -15.56 12.23 -2.14
CA GLU A 347 -15.79 11.61 -3.44
C GLU A 347 -16.35 10.18 -3.33
N ASN A 348 -16.87 9.66 -4.44
CA ASN A 348 -17.26 8.27 -4.53
C ASN A 348 -16.03 7.36 -4.45
N CYS A 349 -16.09 6.32 -3.62
CA CYS A 349 -15.10 5.26 -3.66
C CYS A 349 -15.55 4.17 -4.63
N TYR A 350 -14.64 3.74 -5.49
CA TYR A 350 -14.83 2.57 -6.36
C TYR A 350 -14.53 1.25 -5.65
N THR A 351 -13.96 1.30 -4.44
CA THR A 351 -13.70 0.12 -3.60
C THR A 351 -14.76 0.00 -2.51
N LYS A 352 -15.32 -1.20 -2.34
CA LYS A 352 -16.26 -1.55 -1.29
C LYS A 352 -15.70 -2.66 -0.41
N LEU A 353 -15.97 -2.57 0.89
CA LEU A 353 -15.65 -3.62 1.85
C LEU A 353 -16.96 -4.26 2.30
N GLY A 354 -16.96 -5.57 2.42
CA GLY A 354 -18.16 -6.31 2.77
C GLY A 354 -17.86 -7.59 3.52
N THR A 355 -18.91 -8.30 3.88
CA THR A 355 -18.81 -9.61 4.54
C THR A 355 -19.88 -10.53 3.98
N ILE A 356 -19.50 -11.76 3.66
CA ILE A 356 -20.42 -12.74 3.08
C ILE A 356 -21.50 -13.10 4.08
N THR A 357 -22.77 -12.92 3.69
CA THR A 357 -23.95 -13.24 4.51
C THR A 357 -24.60 -14.56 4.14
N ALA A 358 -24.47 -15.00 2.89
CA ALA A 358 -24.93 -16.32 2.45
C ALA A 358 -24.02 -16.90 1.36
N VAL A 359 -23.94 -18.23 1.29
CA VAL A 359 -23.13 -18.95 0.30
C VAL A 359 -23.98 -20.02 -0.36
N ASN A 360 -24.11 -19.96 -1.68
CA ASN A 360 -24.82 -20.97 -2.47
C ASN A 360 -23.82 -21.93 -3.11
N SER A 361 -22.67 -21.43 -3.55
CA SER A 361 -21.52 -22.20 -4.02
C SER A 361 -20.23 -21.39 -3.87
N ASN A 362 -19.08 -21.97 -4.18
CA ASN A 362 -17.81 -21.23 -4.24
C ASN A 362 -17.77 -20.18 -5.37
N GLU A 363 -18.77 -20.16 -6.25
CA GLU A 363 -18.90 -19.18 -7.32
C GLU A 363 -19.97 -18.12 -7.00
N ASN A 364 -21.01 -18.51 -6.25
CA ASN A 364 -22.19 -17.69 -5.97
C ASN A 364 -22.38 -17.49 -4.47
N PHE A 365 -22.30 -16.24 -4.04
CA PHE A 365 -22.42 -15.84 -2.64
C PHE A 365 -23.03 -14.43 -2.54
N THR A 366 -23.59 -14.13 -1.38
CA THR A 366 -24.42 -12.95 -1.16
C THR A 366 -23.86 -12.12 -0.01
N ASP A 367 -23.95 -10.81 -0.14
CA ASP A 367 -23.79 -9.84 0.94
C ASP A 367 -25.03 -8.95 1.00
N ALA A 368 -25.94 -9.27 1.92
CA ALA A 368 -27.23 -8.60 2.09
C ALA A 368 -27.10 -7.13 2.53
N ALA A 369 -25.90 -6.66 2.89
CA ALA A 369 -25.66 -5.25 3.18
C ALA A 369 -25.44 -4.39 1.91
N ARG A 370 -25.20 -5.03 0.75
CA ARG A 370 -25.01 -4.35 -0.53
C ARG A 370 -26.34 -3.81 -1.06
N THR A 371 -26.32 -2.59 -1.59
CA THR A 371 -27.50 -1.88 -2.13
C THR A 371 -27.24 -1.23 -3.49
N GLU A 372 -26.05 -1.46 -4.04
CA GLU A 372 -25.60 -0.98 -5.33
C GLU A 372 -26.49 -1.52 -6.46
N ALA A 373 -26.56 -0.78 -7.57
CA ALA A 373 -27.35 -1.19 -8.72
C ALA A 373 -26.81 -2.50 -9.33
N ASP A 374 -27.68 -3.23 -10.01
CA ASP A 374 -27.26 -4.40 -10.78
C ASP A 374 -26.14 -4.01 -11.77
N ASN A 375 -25.22 -4.95 -11.98
CA ASN A 375 -24.04 -4.81 -12.83
C ASN A 375 -22.92 -3.87 -12.34
N THR A 376 -23.06 -3.23 -11.17
CA THR A 376 -22.04 -2.29 -10.64
C THR A 376 -20.65 -2.93 -10.50
N PHE A 377 -20.61 -4.21 -10.13
CA PHE A 377 -19.34 -4.95 -9.93
C PHE A 377 -19.00 -5.87 -11.11
N ASP A 378 -19.74 -5.83 -12.22
CA ASP A 378 -19.49 -6.71 -13.36
C ASP A 378 -18.14 -6.39 -14.01
N ARG A 379 -17.29 -7.40 -14.17
CA ARG A 379 -15.88 -7.27 -14.57
C ARG A 379 -15.01 -6.51 -13.55
N GLY A 380 -15.53 -6.32 -12.34
CA GLY A 380 -14.76 -5.89 -11.18
C GLY A 380 -13.99 -7.07 -10.58
N TYR A 381 -13.14 -6.79 -9.58
CA TYR A 381 -12.40 -7.83 -8.88
C TYR A 381 -12.76 -7.84 -7.40
N LEU A 382 -13.03 -9.03 -6.87
CA LEU A 382 -13.24 -9.26 -5.44
C LEU A 382 -12.03 -9.99 -4.87
N THR A 383 -11.50 -9.48 -3.78
CA THR A 383 -10.36 -10.04 -3.04
C THR A 383 -10.78 -10.32 -1.60
N PHE A 384 -10.63 -11.55 -1.15
CA PHE A 384 -10.90 -11.88 0.26
C PHE A 384 -9.84 -11.29 1.19
N THR A 385 -10.28 -10.62 2.26
CA THR A 385 -9.42 -10.03 3.29
C THR A 385 -9.35 -10.87 4.56
N SER A 386 -10.17 -11.92 4.66
CA SER A 386 -10.13 -12.91 5.75
C SER A 386 -10.48 -14.32 5.23
N GLY A 387 -10.53 -15.30 6.13
CA GLY A 387 -10.91 -16.68 5.79
C GLY A 387 -9.80 -17.46 5.10
N LEU A 388 -10.14 -18.65 4.57
CA LEU A 388 -9.20 -19.53 3.87
C LEU A 388 -8.78 -18.99 2.49
N ASN A 389 -9.61 -18.14 1.89
CA ASN A 389 -9.32 -17.48 0.62
C ASN A 389 -8.57 -16.14 0.77
N VAL A 390 -8.06 -15.79 1.96
CA VAL A 390 -7.37 -14.50 2.16
C VAL A 390 -6.29 -14.24 1.10
N GLY A 391 -6.37 -13.06 0.49
CA GLY A 391 -5.49 -12.62 -0.60
C GLY A 391 -5.79 -13.21 -1.99
N VAL A 392 -6.78 -14.10 -2.11
CA VAL A 392 -7.24 -14.61 -3.42
C VAL A 392 -8.18 -13.59 -4.05
N SER A 393 -7.87 -13.20 -5.28
CA SER A 393 -8.68 -12.29 -6.10
C SER A 393 -9.37 -13.05 -7.23
N MET A 394 -10.62 -12.68 -7.53
CA MET A 394 -11.40 -13.24 -8.64
C MET A 394 -12.19 -12.14 -9.34
N GLU A 395 -12.31 -12.22 -10.66
CA GLU A 395 -13.23 -11.36 -11.40
C GLU A 395 -14.69 -11.70 -11.06
N ILE A 396 -15.52 -10.68 -10.92
CA ILE A 396 -16.96 -10.81 -10.77
C ILE A 396 -17.58 -10.81 -12.16
N LYS A 397 -18.29 -11.87 -12.50
CA LYS A 397 -18.98 -12.03 -13.78
C LYS A 397 -20.28 -11.26 -13.82
N THR A 398 -21.09 -11.41 -12.77
CA THR A 398 -22.35 -10.70 -12.60
C THR A 398 -22.60 -10.36 -11.14
N PHE A 399 -23.14 -9.17 -10.89
CA PHE A 399 -23.71 -8.77 -9.62
C PHE A 399 -25.19 -8.42 -9.83
N THR A 400 -26.07 -9.10 -9.10
CA THR A 400 -27.51 -8.88 -9.20
C THR A 400 -28.14 -8.92 -7.82
N SER A 401 -28.81 -7.83 -7.45
CA SER A 401 -29.66 -7.74 -6.26
C SER A 401 -29.02 -8.25 -4.96
N ASP A 402 -27.73 -7.94 -4.69
CA ASP A 402 -26.90 -8.36 -3.53
C ASP A 402 -26.00 -9.61 -3.70
N THR A 403 -26.18 -10.33 -4.80
CA THR A 403 -25.51 -11.60 -5.04
C THR A 403 -24.39 -11.45 -6.07
N PHE A 404 -23.20 -11.91 -5.69
CA PHE A 404 -22.03 -11.98 -6.55
C PHE A 404 -21.95 -13.35 -7.21
N GLN A 405 -21.73 -13.35 -8.52
CA GLN A 405 -21.25 -14.51 -9.26
C GLN A 405 -19.83 -14.21 -9.75
N SER A 406 -18.86 -14.98 -9.26
CA SER A 406 -17.48 -14.90 -9.74
C SER A 406 -17.31 -15.60 -11.09
N ALA A 407 -16.30 -15.21 -11.86
CA ALA A 407 -16.03 -15.79 -13.18
C ALA A 407 -15.60 -17.26 -13.11
N LEU A 408 -14.94 -17.64 -12.01
CA LEU A 408 -14.54 -19.00 -11.69
C LEU A 408 -14.78 -19.24 -10.19
N PRO A 409 -15.02 -20.49 -9.77
CA PRO A 409 -15.18 -20.81 -8.36
C PRO A 409 -13.90 -20.52 -7.58
N PHE A 410 -14.04 -19.97 -6.37
CA PHE A 410 -12.90 -19.78 -5.47
C PHE A 410 -12.26 -21.12 -5.08
N PRO A 411 -10.92 -21.16 -4.90
CA PRO A 411 -10.18 -22.39 -4.64
C PRO A 411 -10.59 -23.10 -3.35
N TYR A 412 -10.79 -22.34 -2.28
CA TYR A 412 -11.30 -22.85 -1.01
C TYR A 412 -12.78 -22.53 -0.87
N THR A 413 -13.49 -23.35 -0.09
CA THR A 413 -14.90 -23.12 0.20
C THR A 413 -15.10 -21.76 0.87
N VAL A 414 -15.90 -20.91 0.22
CA VAL A 414 -16.31 -19.61 0.76
C VAL A 414 -17.22 -19.85 1.96
N GLN A 415 -17.01 -19.10 3.06
CA GLN A 415 -17.80 -19.24 4.27
C GLN A 415 -18.55 -17.93 4.60
N VAL A 416 -19.72 -18.08 5.23
CA VAL A 416 -20.44 -16.94 5.82
C VAL A 416 -19.58 -16.32 6.91
N GLY A 417 -19.42 -15.00 6.88
CA GLY A 417 -18.53 -14.25 7.77
C GLY A 417 -17.15 -13.94 7.17
N ASP A 418 -16.80 -14.47 5.99
CA ASP A 418 -15.59 -14.06 5.30
C ASP A 418 -15.72 -12.60 4.81
N SER A 419 -14.74 -11.77 5.15
CA SER A 419 -14.65 -10.38 4.72
C SER A 419 -13.91 -10.26 3.38
N TYR A 420 -14.32 -9.29 2.58
CA TYR A 420 -13.77 -9.05 1.25
C TYR A 420 -13.66 -7.57 0.92
N GLU A 421 -12.85 -7.28 -0.09
CA GLU A 421 -12.71 -5.99 -0.78
C GLU A 421 -13.07 -6.20 -2.26
N VAL A 422 -14.00 -5.41 -2.80
CA VAL A 422 -14.42 -5.48 -4.21
C VAL A 422 -14.27 -4.12 -4.87
N TYR A 423 -13.81 -4.10 -6.12
CA TYR A 423 -13.74 -2.90 -6.95
C TYR A 423 -14.89 -2.88 -7.95
N ALA A 424 -15.42 -1.69 -8.22
CA ALA A 424 -16.38 -1.46 -9.29
C ALA A 424 -15.84 -1.96 -10.64
N GLY A 425 -16.76 -2.42 -11.47
CA GLY A 425 -16.46 -2.95 -12.78
C GLY A 425 -16.41 -1.90 -13.88
N CYS A 426 -15.76 -2.21 -15.00
CA CYS A 426 -15.79 -1.37 -16.20
C CYS A 426 -16.20 -2.21 -17.41
N ASP A 427 -17.33 -1.85 -18.01
CA ASP A 427 -17.87 -2.49 -19.21
C ASP A 427 -17.09 -2.13 -20.50
N LYS A 428 -16.08 -1.27 -20.37
CA LYS A 428 -15.19 -0.75 -21.41
C LYS A 428 -15.91 0.16 -22.43
N THR A 429 -17.12 0.65 -22.16
CA THR A 429 -17.83 1.56 -23.06
C THR A 429 -17.42 3.01 -22.85
N MET A 430 -17.65 3.85 -23.86
CA MET A 430 -17.34 5.29 -23.80
C MET A 430 -18.25 5.98 -22.79
N GLU A 431 -19.51 5.56 -22.73
CA GLU A 431 -20.55 6.09 -21.86
C GLU A 431 -20.20 5.88 -20.39
N THR A 432 -19.93 4.64 -19.96
CA THR A 432 -19.50 4.36 -18.58
C THR A 432 -18.20 5.10 -18.24
N CYS A 433 -17.24 5.17 -19.17
CA CYS A 433 -15.99 5.88 -18.92
C CYS A 433 -16.21 7.39 -18.70
N ARG A 434 -17.19 8.00 -19.36
CA ARG A 434 -17.55 9.42 -19.20
C ARG A 434 -18.45 9.66 -17.99
N ASP A 435 -19.48 8.86 -17.83
CA ASP A 435 -20.59 9.15 -16.92
C ASP A 435 -20.34 8.59 -15.51
N ASP A 436 -19.72 7.40 -15.39
CA ASP A 436 -19.47 6.75 -14.09
C ASP A 436 -18.09 7.10 -13.51
N TYR A 437 -17.11 7.36 -14.39
CA TYR A 437 -15.71 7.58 -14.02
C TYR A 437 -15.16 8.97 -14.34
N ASP A 438 -15.91 9.82 -15.05
CA ASP A 438 -15.47 11.15 -15.53
C ASP A 438 -14.06 11.15 -16.15
N ASN A 439 -13.73 10.08 -16.89
CA ASN A 439 -12.37 9.77 -17.31
C ASN A 439 -12.25 9.62 -18.83
N ILE A 440 -13.10 10.33 -19.58
CA ILE A 440 -13.15 10.21 -21.03
C ILE A 440 -11.82 10.58 -21.72
N ILE A 441 -11.02 11.46 -21.09
CA ILE A 441 -9.72 11.90 -21.60
C ILE A 441 -8.74 10.72 -21.74
N ASN A 442 -8.85 9.71 -20.87
CA ASN A 442 -7.98 8.54 -20.87
C ASN A 442 -8.60 7.33 -21.56
N PHE A 443 -9.74 7.48 -22.24
CA PHE A 443 -10.39 6.40 -22.98
C PHE A 443 -9.46 5.88 -24.10
N ARG A 444 -9.22 4.57 -24.11
CA ARG A 444 -8.32 3.89 -25.06
C ARG A 444 -9.08 3.01 -26.06
N GLY A 445 -10.24 3.46 -26.49
CA GLY A 445 -11.01 2.83 -27.56
C GLY A 445 -11.31 3.84 -28.67
N GLU A 446 -11.80 3.35 -29.80
CA GLU A 446 -12.18 4.17 -30.94
C GLU A 446 -13.67 3.96 -31.25
N PRO A 447 -14.58 4.64 -30.52
CA PRO A 447 -16.02 4.36 -30.55
C PRO A 447 -16.67 4.75 -31.88
N PHE A 448 -15.96 5.53 -32.71
CA PHE A 448 -16.45 6.06 -33.98
C PHE A 448 -15.80 5.38 -35.21
N ILE A 449 -15.17 4.22 -35.06
CA ILE A 449 -14.64 3.48 -36.22
C ILE A 449 -15.79 3.20 -37.20
N PRO A 450 -15.70 3.66 -38.46
CA PRO A 450 -16.68 3.33 -39.47
C PRO A 450 -16.67 1.84 -39.76
N GLY A 451 -17.84 1.19 -39.71
CA GLY A 451 -17.99 -0.20 -40.12
C GLY A 451 -17.71 -0.39 -41.62
N SER A 452 -17.56 -1.64 -42.05
CA SER A 452 -17.36 -2.00 -43.47
C SER A 452 -18.43 -1.42 -44.38
N ASP A 453 -19.66 -1.28 -43.87
CA ASP A 453 -20.80 -0.76 -44.63
C ASP A 453 -20.65 0.72 -44.97
N GLU A 454 -20.10 1.54 -44.05
CA GLU A 454 -19.80 2.95 -44.33
C GLU A 454 -18.70 3.10 -45.37
N ILE A 455 -17.71 2.20 -45.36
CA ILE A 455 -16.61 2.20 -46.35
C ILE A 455 -17.15 1.88 -47.76
N MET A 456 -18.20 1.07 -47.86
CA MET A 456 -18.82 0.70 -49.14
C MET A 456 -19.85 1.70 -49.64
N LYS A 457 -20.18 2.75 -48.87
CA LYS A 457 -21.10 3.79 -49.35
C LYS A 457 -20.43 4.67 -50.40
N PHE A 458 -21.04 4.72 -51.58
CA PHE A 458 -20.72 5.73 -52.57
C PHE A 458 -21.40 7.05 -52.18
N GLY A 459 -20.67 8.16 -52.25
CA GLY A 459 -21.21 9.49 -51.93
C GLY A 459 -22.43 9.82 -52.79
N GLY A 460 -23.62 9.81 -52.19
CA GLY A 460 -24.85 10.32 -52.79
C GLY A 460 -24.94 11.84 -52.61
N GLN A 461 -25.48 12.53 -53.62
CA GLN A 461 -25.73 13.98 -53.59
C GLN A 461 -26.81 14.37 -52.58
#